data_AF-A0A5N5SQH8-F1
#
_entry.id   AF-A0A5N5SQH8-F1
#
_cell.length_a   1.000
_cell.length_b   1.000
_cell.length_c   1.000
_cell.angle_alpha   90.00
_cell.angle_beta   90.00
_cell.angle_gamma   90.00
#
_symmetry.space_group_name_H-M   'P 1'
#
loop_
_entity.id
_entity.type
_entity.pdbx_description
1 polymer ?
#
loop_
_entity_poly.entity_id
_entity_poly.type
_entity_poly.pdbx_seq_one_letter_code
_entity_poly.pdbx_strand_id
1 'polypeptide(L)'
;THDLDTIDGPFTYDAQPPKKITFIPLNRSENIKADLLLEELSHDSHLREYVPIIKDKPFYPVIRDRHGVVLSLPPIINGNHSKITLKTKNVFIECTATDQIKAQIVLDTIVCMFSEYCEKPFTIEPVEADMGERLRVDLSKESWVKVGNPKTIDCEAVRNTLLPGLLRALAANKHVSDVVVKDKDPEATKGVGARNERHLCAINYNVRGNVEIVQGLLDNVMLALKIPFSVDGVEESYHLEGKDHF
;
A
#
# COMPACT_ATOMS: atom_id res chain seq x y z
N THR A 1 12.99 9.02 9.38
CA THR A 1 13.17 8.26 10.64
C THR A 1 12.93 9.18 11.81
N HIS A 2 12.28 8.65 12.83
CA HIS A 2 11.76 9.38 13.99
C HIS A 2 11.99 8.58 15.28
N ASP A 3 12.21 9.26 16.41
CA ASP A 3 12.17 8.63 17.74
C ASP A 3 10.71 8.32 18.11
N LEU A 4 10.34 7.04 18.11
CA LEU A 4 8.97 6.59 18.36
C LEU A 4 8.51 6.93 19.78
N ASP A 5 9.43 6.99 20.75
CA ASP A 5 9.10 7.27 22.16
C ASP A 5 8.65 8.73 22.38
N THR A 6 8.85 9.59 21.38
CA THR A 6 8.52 11.02 21.44
C THR A 6 7.24 11.40 20.70
N ILE A 7 6.66 10.48 19.94
CA ILE A 7 5.53 10.73 19.03
C ILE A 7 4.36 9.79 19.34
N ASP A 8 3.16 10.13 18.89
CA ASP A 8 1.96 9.33 19.21
C ASP A 8 1.06 9.16 17.96
N GLY A 9 0.88 7.93 17.49
CA GLY A 9 0.07 7.63 16.29
C GLY A 9 -1.44 7.62 16.59
N PRO A 10 -2.39 7.67 15.64
CA PRO A 10 -2.18 7.51 14.22
C PRO A 10 -1.44 8.70 13.62
N PHE A 11 -0.64 8.41 12.59
CA PHE A 11 0.10 9.40 11.85
C PHE A 11 -0.64 9.74 10.56
N THR A 12 -0.60 11.01 10.15
CA THR A 12 -1.27 11.48 8.94
C THR A 12 -0.24 12.01 7.95
N TYR A 13 -0.32 11.54 6.70
CA TYR A 13 0.41 12.11 5.57
C TYR A 13 -0.55 12.93 4.71
N ASP A 14 -0.37 14.25 4.69
CA ASP A 14 -1.27 15.20 4.02
C ASP A 14 -0.45 16.26 3.24
N ALA A 15 -1.10 17.10 2.45
CA ALA A 15 -0.50 18.23 1.77
C ALA A 15 -1.26 19.53 2.08
N GLN A 16 -0.58 20.51 2.67
CA GLN A 16 -1.20 21.77 3.12
C GLN A 16 -0.53 23.00 2.51
N PRO A 17 -1.25 24.14 2.40
CA PRO A 17 -0.63 25.39 1.98
C PRO A 17 0.52 25.76 2.93
N PRO A 18 1.66 26.23 2.41
CA PRO A 18 2.88 26.42 3.21
C PRO A 18 2.68 27.36 4.41
N LYS A 19 1.83 28.38 4.24
CA LYS A 19 1.46 29.35 5.30
C LYS A 19 0.73 28.72 6.50
N LYS A 20 0.15 27.53 6.34
CA LYS A 20 -0.57 26.79 7.39
C LYS A 20 0.32 25.76 8.11
N ILE A 21 1.54 25.55 7.63
CA ILE A 21 2.48 24.60 8.23
C ILE A 21 3.45 25.39 9.09
N THR A 22 3.50 25.08 10.39
CA THR A 22 4.42 25.68 11.35
C THR A 22 4.99 24.59 12.23
N PHE A 23 6.30 24.53 12.34
CA PHE A 23 7.00 23.53 13.14
C PHE A 23 8.43 23.94 13.48
N ILE A 24 9.05 23.18 14.37
CA ILE A 24 10.47 23.32 14.73
C ILE A 24 11.28 22.34 13.87
N PRO A 25 12.04 22.80 12.86
CA PRO A 25 12.85 21.93 12.00
C PRO A 25 14.06 21.38 12.77
N LEU A 26 14.62 20.30 12.25
CA LEU A 26 15.76 19.60 12.85
C LEU A 26 16.90 20.55 13.24
N ASN A 27 17.43 20.40 14.45
CA ASN A 27 18.53 21.21 15.00
C ASN A 27 18.19 22.70 15.20
N ARG A 28 16.90 23.06 15.26
CA ARG A 28 16.43 24.39 15.67
C ARG A 28 15.62 24.31 16.96
N SER A 29 15.45 25.47 17.60
CA SER A 29 14.68 25.66 18.83
C SER A 29 13.38 26.43 18.63
N GLU A 30 13.24 27.14 17.51
CA GLU A 30 12.13 28.05 17.26
C GLU A 30 11.19 27.51 16.19
N ASN A 31 9.90 27.84 16.34
CA ASN A 31 8.88 27.52 15.35
C ASN A 31 9.01 28.46 14.15
N ILE A 32 8.97 27.87 12.95
CA ILE A 32 9.02 28.60 11.69
C ILE A 32 7.94 28.08 10.74
N LYS A 33 7.44 28.98 9.89
CA LYS A 33 6.49 28.62 8.84
C LYS A 33 7.22 28.00 7.65
N ALA A 34 6.56 27.07 6.95
CA ALA A 34 7.21 26.33 5.87
C ALA A 34 7.59 27.18 4.65
N ASP A 35 6.90 28.30 4.40
CA ASP A 35 7.28 29.27 3.36
C ASP A 35 8.60 29.98 3.70
N LEU A 36 8.69 30.56 4.89
CA LEU A 36 9.90 31.22 5.39
C LEU A 36 11.08 30.24 5.52
N LEU A 37 10.80 29.02 5.98
CA LEU A 37 11.82 27.97 6.11
C LEU A 37 12.48 27.66 4.76
N LEU A 38 11.72 27.53 3.67
CA LEU A 38 12.31 27.23 2.36
C LEU A 38 13.08 28.41 1.76
N GLU A 39 12.74 29.64 2.12
CA GLU A 39 13.54 30.82 1.76
C GLU A 39 14.90 30.75 2.46
N GLU A 40 14.95 30.48 3.76
CA GLU A 40 16.20 30.31 4.51
C GLU A 40 17.02 29.12 3.99
N LEU A 41 16.38 27.96 3.78
CA LEU A 41 17.04 26.74 3.30
C LEU A 41 17.54 26.86 1.86
N SER A 42 17.08 27.84 1.08
CA SER A 42 17.60 28.07 -0.28
C SER A 42 19.05 28.56 -0.30
N HIS A 43 19.54 29.06 0.85
CA HIS A 43 20.92 29.47 1.06
C HIS A 43 21.75 28.42 1.82
N ASP A 44 21.14 27.31 2.25
CA ASP A 44 21.83 26.23 2.97
C ASP A 44 22.74 25.42 2.04
N SER A 45 23.92 25.04 2.50
CA SER A 45 24.91 24.33 1.67
C SER A 45 24.47 22.93 1.26
N HIS A 46 23.64 22.26 2.06
CA HIS A 46 23.22 20.87 1.86
C HIS A 46 21.78 20.77 1.37
N LEU A 47 20.89 21.62 1.88
CA LEU A 47 19.46 21.51 1.62
C LEU A 47 18.97 22.29 0.40
N ARG A 48 19.75 23.27 -0.09
CA ARG A 48 19.36 24.11 -1.25
C ARG A 48 19.01 23.32 -2.51
N GLU A 49 19.59 22.13 -2.71
CA GLU A 49 19.36 21.29 -3.88
C GLU A 49 17.98 20.61 -3.85
N TYR A 50 17.43 20.39 -2.65
CA TYR A 50 16.13 19.75 -2.45
C TYR A 50 14.98 20.75 -2.40
N VAL A 51 15.25 22.01 -2.01
CA VAL A 51 14.26 23.09 -1.93
C VAL A 51 13.37 23.20 -3.19
N PRO A 52 13.92 23.19 -4.43
CA PRO A 52 13.11 23.28 -5.66
C PRO A 52 12.12 22.14 -5.88
N ILE A 53 12.23 21.01 -5.16
CA ILE A 53 11.32 19.87 -5.33
C ILE A 53 9.89 20.25 -4.94
N ILE A 54 9.73 21.09 -3.91
CA ILE A 54 8.43 21.51 -3.42
C ILE A 54 8.22 23.03 -3.45
N LYS A 55 9.29 23.84 -3.52
CA LYS A 55 9.17 25.30 -3.59
C LYS A 55 8.23 25.73 -4.73
N ASP A 56 7.42 26.75 -4.46
CA ASP A 56 6.41 27.33 -5.36
C ASP A 56 5.20 26.43 -5.67
N LYS A 57 5.13 25.21 -5.11
CA LYS A 57 3.92 24.39 -5.19
C LYS A 57 2.82 24.93 -4.27
N PRO A 58 1.54 24.78 -4.65
CA PRO A 58 0.42 25.29 -3.83
C PRO A 58 0.27 24.57 -2.48
N PHE A 59 0.74 23.32 -2.39
CA PHE A 59 0.67 22.49 -1.19
C PHE A 59 2.00 21.78 -0.96
N TYR A 60 2.44 21.73 0.30
CA TYR A 60 3.63 20.99 0.71
C TYR A 60 3.21 19.76 1.51
N PRO A 61 3.86 18.61 1.26
CA PRO A 61 3.57 17.39 1.99
C PRO A 61 4.06 17.54 3.44
N VAL A 62 3.29 17.01 4.38
CA VAL A 62 3.56 17.09 5.81
C VAL A 62 3.13 15.79 6.48
N ILE A 63 3.94 15.31 7.42
CA ILE A 63 3.58 14.19 8.28
C ILE A 63 3.27 14.73 9.68
N ARG A 64 2.16 14.29 10.26
CA ARG A 64 1.71 14.68 11.61
C ARG A 64 1.41 13.47 12.48
N ASP A 65 1.49 13.67 13.78
CA ASP A 65 1.00 12.73 14.79
C ASP A 65 -0.47 12.99 15.16
N ARG A 66 -1.02 12.20 16.10
CA ARG A 66 -2.43 12.35 16.53
C ARG A 66 -2.75 13.71 17.17
N HIS A 67 -1.73 14.38 17.71
CA HIS A 67 -1.85 15.68 18.36
C HIS A 67 -1.68 16.83 17.37
N GLY A 68 -1.45 16.51 16.09
CA GLY A 68 -1.23 17.47 15.01
C GLY A 68 0.19 18.04 14.98
N VAL A 69 1.13 17.50 15.76
CA VAL A 69 2.54 17.90 15.75
C VAL A 69 3.18 17.46 14.46
N VAL A 70 3.91 18.36 13.80
CA VAL A 70 4.61 18.05 12.54
C VAL A 70 5.85 17.21 12.84
N LEU A 71 5.90 16.02 12.25
CA LEU A 71 7.02 15.11 12.32
C LEU A 71 8.05 15.38 11.24
N SER A 72 7.62 15.67 10.01
CA SER A 72 8.51 15.99 8.90
C SER A 72 7.81 16.79 7.81
N LEU A 73 8.64 17.48 7.02
CA LEU A 73 8.26 18.17 5.79
C LEU A 73 9.01 17.51 4.61
N PRO A 74 8.53 16.38 4.07
CA PRO A 74 9.21 15.71 2.97
C PRO A 74 9.31 16.59 1.71
N PRO A 75 10.34 16.43 0.86
CA PRO A 75 11.58 15.68 1.07
C PRO A 75 12.68 16.52 1.76
N ILE A 76 12.32 17.58 2.48
CA ILE A 76 13.24 18.65 2.87
C ILE A 76 13.90 18.37 4.21
N ILE A 77 13.12 18.27 5.29
CA ILE A 77 13.66 18.19 6.64
C ILE A 77 12.67 17.56 7.62
N ASN A 78 13.21 16.86 8.61
CA ASN A 78 12.43 16.33 9.74
C ASN A 78 12.25 17.39 10.83
N GLY A 79 11.27 17.18 11.70
CA GLY A 79 11.04 17.99 12.89
C GLY A 79 12.03 17.64 14.01
N ASN A 80 12.37 18.63 14.81
CA ASN A 80 13.24 18.45 15.98
C ASN A 80 12.57 17.65 17.11
N HIS A 81 11.23 17.66 17.15
CA HIS A 81 10.43 16.95 18.13
C HIS A 81 10.73 15.44 18.17
N SER A 82 10.82 14.84 16.99
CA SER A 82 11.04 13.40 16.79
C SER A 82 12.49 13.04 16.49
N LYS A 83 13.45 13.87 16.91
CA LYS A 83 14.86 13.72 16.55
C LYS A 83 15.46 12.47 17.19
N ILE A 84 16.08 11.63 16.37
CA ILE A 84 16.85 10.47 16.84
C ILE A 84 18.13 10.93 17.54
N THR A 85 18.44 10.29 18.67
CA THR A 85 19.65 10.49 19.45
C THR A 85 20.30 9.15 19.81
N LEU A 86 21.49 9.17 20.42
CA LEU A 86 22.13 7.95 20.94
C LEU A 86 21.32 7.26 22.06
N LYS A 87 20.28 7.91 22.59
CA LYS A 87 19.40 7.36 23.62
C LYS A 87 18.12 6.74 23.07
N THR A 88 17.81 6.97 21.79
CA THR A 88 16.60 6.48 21.14
C THR A 88 16.58 4.96 21.16
N LYS A 89 15.46 4.37 21.59
CA LYS A 89 15.28 2.92 21.67
C LYS A 89 14.36 2.41 20.59
N ASN A 90 13.25 3.11 20.39
CA ASN A 90 12.24 2.74 19.41
C ASN A 90 12.31 3.71 18.24
N VAL A 91 12.44 3.19 17.02
CA VAL A 91 12.60 4.00 15.80
C VAL A 91 11.40 3.78 14.89
N PHE A 92 10.68 4.86 14.60
CA PHE A 92 9.65 4.87 13.57
C PHE A 92 10.29 5.26 12.23
N ILE A 93 10.02 4.46 11.19
CA ILE A 93 10.60 4.65 9.85
C ILE A 93 9.48 4.86 8.84
N GLU A 94 9.50 6.03 8.23
CA GLU A 94 8.59 6.51 7.22
C GLU A 94 9.36 6.75 5.92
N CYS A 95 8.76 6.37 4.78
CA CYS A 95 9.35 6.61 3.47
C CYS A 95 8.28 7.19 2.53
N THR A 96 8.50 8.41 2.06
CA THR A 96 7.64 9.05 1.05
C THR A 96 8.37 9.12 -0.27
N ALA A 97 7.77 8.62 -1.35
CA ALA A 97 8.30 8.76 -2.69
C ALA A 97 7.19 8.83 -3.73
N THR A 98 7.54 9.26 -4.93
CA THR A 98 6.66 9.19 -6.11
C THR A 98 6.58 7.78 -6.70
N ASP A 99 7.57 6.93 -6.40
CA ASP A 99 7.66 5.53 -6.86
C ASP A 99 7.54 4.60 -5.65
N GLN A 100 6.42 3.88 -5.59
CA GLN A 100 6.08 2.99 -4.48
C GLN A 100 7.07 1.83 -4.35
N ILE A 101 7.51 1.25 -5.46
CA ILE A 101 8.42 0.09 -5.44
C ILE A 101 9.78 0.53 -4.89
N LYS A 102 10.28 1.69 -5.34
CA LYS A 102 11.53 2.23 -4.82
C LYS A 102 11.43 2.58 -3.34
N ALA A 103 10.32 3.17 -2.90
CA ALA A 103 10.09 3.44 -1.47
C ALA A 103 10.11 2.16 -0.65
N GLN A 104 9.43 1.11 -1.13
CA GLN A 104 9.39 -0.19 -0.46
C GLN A 104 10.79 -0.81 -0.36
N ILE A 105 11.55 -0.84 -1.46
CA ILE A 105 12.92 -1.37 -1.46
C ILE A 105 13.82 -0.61 -0.48
N VAL A 106 13.71 0.72 -0.44
CA VAL A 106 14.49 1.55 0.49
C VAL A 106 14.11 1.24 1.94
N LEU A 107 12.81 1.16 2.23
CA LEU A 107 12.31 0.81 3.56
C LEU A 107 12.81 -0.57 3.99
N ASP A 108 12.63 -1.59 3.14
CA ASP A 108 13.05 -2.97 3.40
C ASP A 108 14.57 -3.05 3.61
N THR A 109 15.35 -2.31 2.82
CA THR A 109 16.81 -2.28 2.95
C THR A 109 17.23 -1.71 4.30
N ILE A 110 16.69 -0.54 4.69
CA ILE A 110 17.01 0.10 5.97
C ILE A 110 16.62 -0.81 7.12
N VAL A 111 15.38 -1.30 7.10
CA VAL A 111 14.84 -2.15 8.15
C VAL A 111 15.64 -3.45 8.28
N CYS A 112 15.96 -4.11 7.16
CA CYS A 112 16.79 -5.32 7.15
C CYS A 112 18.18 -5.06 7.75
N MET A 113 18.86 -3.99 7.32
CA MET A 113 20.21 -3.64 7.81
C MET A 113 20.23 -3.33 9.31
N PHE A 114 19.24 -2.61 9.83
CA PHE A 114 19.25 -2.17 11.23
C PHE A 114 18.56 -3.15 12.19
N SER A 115 17.75 -4.08 11.69
CA SER A 115 17.04 -5.06 12.53
C SER A 115 17.96 -6.00 13.32
N GLU A 116 19.22 -6.17 12.89
CA GLU A 116 20.21 -6.95 13.65
C GLU A 116 20.52 -6.34 15.02
N TYR A 117 20.34 -5.02 15.18
CA TYR A 117 20.60 -4.28 16.42
C TYR A 117 19.38 -4.16 17.34
N CYS A 118 18.24 -4.75 16.96
CA CYS A 118 17.05 -4.79 17.82
C CYS A 118 17.25 -5.76 18.99
N GLU A 119 16.51 -5.55 20.09
CA GLU A 119 16.54 -6.46 21.26
C GLU A 119 16.26 -7.92 20.86
N LYS A 120 15.32 -8.11 19.92
CA LYS A 120 15.14 -9.36 19.18
C LYS A 120 15.72 -9.17 17.77
N PRO A 121 16.90 -9.74 17.46
CA PRO A 121 17.53 -9.56 16.15
C PRO A 121 16.62 -9.98 15.01
N PHE A 122 16.70 -9.25 13.90
CA PHE A 122 15.92 -9.49 12.67
C PHE A 122 14.41 -9.47 12.87
N THR A 123 13.95 -8.74 13.89
CA THR A 123 12.52 -8.54 14.18
C THR A 123 12.14 -7.10 13.95
N ILE A 124 10.99 -6.89 13.32
CA ILE A 124 10.47 -5.59 12.92
C ILE A 124 9.00 -5.53 13.30
N GLU A 125 8.53 -4.36 13.73
CA GLU A 125 7.11 -4.14 13.99
C GLU A 125 6.48 -3.51 12.73
N PRO A 126 5.60 -4.24 12.01
CA PRO A 126 4.95 -3.68 10.83
C PRO A 126 3.92 -2.64 11.25
N VAL A 127 3.89 -1.51 10.53
CA VAL A 127 2.89 -0.46 10.71
C VAL A 127 1.94 -0.49 9.52
N GLU A 128 0.64 -0.61 9.81
CA GLU A 128 -0.39 -0.59 8.79
C GLU A 128 -0.53 0.82 8.20
N ALA A 129 -0.18 0.96 6.92
CA ALA A 129 -0.43 2.18 6.17
C ALA A 129 -1.83 2.10 5.57
N ASP A 130 -2.81 2.71 6.22
CA ASP A 130 -4.18 2.75 5.72
C ASP A 130 -4.28 3.65 4.47
N MET A 131 -4.17 3.02 3.29
CA MET A 131 -4.46 3.63 1.98
C MET A 131 -5.97 3.60 1.66
N GLY A 132 -6.82 3.04 2.53
CA GLY A 132 -8.25 2.81 2.31
C GLY A 132 -9.04 4.09 2.03
N GLU A 133 -8.66 5.22 2.65
CA GLU A 133 -9.25 6.53 2.36
C GLU A 133 -9.02 6.98 0.90
N ARG A 134 -7.91 6.59 0.27
CA ARG A 134 -7.64 6.88 -1.15
C ARG A 134 -8.39 5.94 -2.11
N LEU A 135 -8.74 4.74 -1.66
CA LEU A 135 -9.42 3.74 -2.47
C LEU A 135 -10.96 3.81 -2.36
N ARG A 136 -11.52 4.56 -1.40
CA ARG A 136 -12.97 4.57 -1.08
C ARG A 136 -13.54 3.15 -0.84
N VAL A 137 -12.74 2.24 -0.30
CA VAL A 137 -13.17 0.88 0.02
C VAL A 137 -13.11 0.67 1.52
N ASP A 138 -14.23 0.23 2.10
CA ASP A 138 -14.34 -0.18 3.48
C ASP A 138 -13.86 -1.63 3.63
N LEU A 139 -12.58 -1.80 4.00
CA LEU A 139 -11.92 -3.10 4.17
C LEU A 139 -12.52 -3.94 5.32
N SER A 140 -13.42 -3.37 6.14
CA SER A 140 -14.10 -4.09 7.23
C SER A 140 -15.27 -4.97 6.76
N LYS A 141 -15.73 -4.81 5.51
CA LYS A 141 -16.90 -5.52 4.96
C LYS A 141 -16.58 -6.75 4.11
N GLU A 142 -15.30 -7.00 3.82
CA GLU A 142 -14.85 -8.12 2.98
C GLU A 142 -14.21 -9.21 3.84
N SER A 143 -14.57 -10.49 3.62
CA SER A 143 -13.94 -11.61 4.32
C SER A 143 -12.61 -11.99 3.64
N TRP A 144 -11.47 -11.61 4.22
CA TRP A 144 -10.15 -11.97 3.72
C TRP A 144 -9.30 -12.71 4.77
N VAL A 145 -8.24 -13.41 4.31
CA VAL A 145 -7.32 -14.18 5.15
C VAL A 145 -6.01 -13.41 5.32
N LYS A 146 -5.74 -12.98 6.56
CA LYS A 146 -4.52 -12.26 6.95
C LYS A 146 -3.39 -13.26 7.23
N VAL A 147 -2.25 -13.07 6.59
CA VAL A 147 -1.05 -13.89 6.85
C VAL A 147 -0.43 -13.39 8.16
N GLY A 148 -0.23 -14.29 9.13
CA GLY A 148 0.18 -13.91 10.49
C GLY A 148 1.59 -13.33 10.63
N ASN A 149 2.45 -13.46 9.62
CA ASN A 149 3.78 -12.85 9.60
C ASN A 149 4.26 -12.59 8.15
N PRO A 150 3.70 -11.59 7.47
CA PRO A 150 4.00 -11.31 6.08
C PRO A 150 5.34 -10.57 5.98
N LYS A 151 6.22 -11.04 5.09
CA LYS A 151 7.55 -10.44 4.88
C LYS A 151 7.52 -9.17 4.04
N THR A 152 6.43 -8.92 3.32
CA THR A 152 6.20 -7.75 2.48
C THR A 152 4.71 -7.40 2.50
N ILE A 153 4.37 -6.13 2.27
CA ILE A 153 2.99 -5.62 2.31
C ILE A 153 2.09 -6.30 1.26
N ASP A 154 2.69 -6.71 0.13
CA ASP A 154 2.03 -7.47 -0.93
C ASP A 154 1.67 -8.92 -0.52
N CYS A 155 2.10 -9.37 0.65
CA CYS A 155 1.86 -10.71 1.19
C CYS A 155 0.99 -10.71 2.46
N GLU A 156 0.42 -9.56 2.85
CA GLU A 156 -0.44 -9.43 4.04
C GLU A 156 -1.78 -10.16 3.89
N ALA A 157 -2.27 -10.28 2.66
CA ALA A 157 -3.53 -10.91 2.34
C ALA A 157 -3.33 -12.00 1.29
N VAL A 158 -3.96 -13.16 1.51
CA VAL A 158 -4.10 -14.17 0.46
C VAL A 158 -5.16 -13.68 -0.54
N ARG A 159 -4.90 -13.83 -1.84
CA ARG A 159 -5.72 -13.22 -2.91
C ARG A 159 -7.18 -13.68 -2.85
N ASN A 160 -8.12 -12.74 -2.73
CA ASN A 160 -9.57 -12.99 -2.80
C ASN A 160 -10.11 -13.02 -4.24
N THR A 161 -9.39 -12.44 -5.20
CA THR A 161 -9.79 -12.37 -6.61
C THR A 161 -8.55 -12.31 -7.50
N LEU A 162 -8.65 -12.87 -8.71
CA LEU A 162 -7.56 -12.83 -9.70
C LEU A 162 -7.44 -11.48 -10.41
N LEU A 163 -8.42 -10.57 -10.30
CA LEU A 163 -8.47 -9.32 -11.05
C LEU A 163 -7.30 -8.36 -10.74
N PRO A 164 -6.92 -8.10 -9.47
CA PRO A 164 -5.75 -7.26 -9.17
C PRO A 164 -4.44 -7.91 -9.62
N GLY A 165 -4.34 -9.24 -9.52
CA GLY A 165 -3.20 -10.03 -10.00
C GLY A 165 -3.08 -10.00 -11.52
N LEU A 166 -4.22 -10.04 -12.23
CA LEU A 166 -4.28 -9.96 -13.68
C LEU A 166 -4.04 -8.56 -14.22
N LEU A 167 -4.46 -7.50 -13.54
CA LEU A 167 -4.10 -6.12 -13.92
C LEU A 167 -2.58 -5.90 -13.76
N ARG A 168 -1.96 -6.43 -12.70
CA ARG A 168 -0.48 -6.45 -12.56
C ARG A 168 0.18 -7.36 -13.60
N ALA A 169 -0.41 -8.51 -13.91
CA ALA A 169 0.09 -9.42 -14.94
C ALA A 169 -0.17 -8.91 -16.37
N LEU A 170 -1.13 -8.02 -16.61
CA LEU A 170 -1.31 -7.34 -17.90
C LEU A 170 -0.20 -6.34 -18.16
N ALA A 171 0.34 -5.74 -17.09
CA ALA A 171 1.56 -4.94 -17.15
C ALA A 171 2.84 -5.78 -17.36
N ALA A 172 2.81 -7.10 -17.14
CA ALA A 172 4.03 -7.95 -17.12
C ALA A 172 3.98 -9.27 -17.96
N ASN A 173 2.85 -9.59 -18.58
CA ASN A 173 2.50 -10.79 -19.38
C ASN A 173 2.61 -12.21 -18.75
N LYS A 174 1.46 -12.91 -18.80
CA LYS A 174 1.16 -14.36 -18.89
C LYS A 174 1.57 -15.33 -17.77
N HIS A 175 0.75 -15.51 -16.71
CA HIS A 175 0.66 -16.80 -15.97
C HIS A 175 -0.70 -17.04 -15.30
N VAL A 176 -1.13 -18.31 -15.24
CA VAL A 176 -2.29 -18.84 -14.48
C VAL A 176 -1.91 -18.96 -13.00
N SER A 177 -2.83 -18.68 -12.07
CA SER A 177 -2.54 -18.72 -10.62
C SER A 177 -3.76 -19.19 -9.82
N ASP A 178 -3.50 -19.93 -8.73
CA ASP A 178 -4.53 -20.47 -7.84
C ASP A 178 -5.06 -19.40 -6.87
N VAL A 179 -6.34 -19.52 -6.47
CA VAL A 179 -7.02 -18.64 -5.50
C VAL A 179 -7.30 -19.42 -4.22
N VAL A 180 -7.17 -18.77 -3.06
CA VAL A 180 -7.45 -19.41 -1.76
C VAL A 180 -8.69 -18.76 -1.15
N VAL A 181 -9.68 -19.58 -0.83
CA VAL A 181 -10.97 -19.13 -0.29
C VAL A 181 -11.12 -19.61 1.15
N LYS A 182 -11.57 -18.73 2.04
CA LYS A 182 -11.90 -19.08 3.42
C LYS A 182 -13.26 -19.79 3.44
N ASP A 183 -13.31 -20.99 3.98
CA ASP A 183 -14.52 -21.81 4.03
C ASP A 183 -14.69 -22.38 5.45
N LYS A 184 -15.93 -22.46 5.92
CA LYS A 184 -16.25 -22.93 7.27
C LYS A 184 -16.53 -24.43 7.32
N ASP A 185 -16.64 -25.10 6.17
CA ASP A 185 -16.84 -26.54 6.09
C ASP A 185 -15.54 -27.31 6.43
N PRO A 186 -15.52 -28.11 7.52
CA PRO A 186 -14.33 -28.85 7.96
C PRO A 186 -13.87 -29.94 6.97
N GLU A 187 -14.80 -30.55 6.23
CA GLU A 187 -14.50 -31.61 5.24
C GLU A 187 -13.83 -31.00 4.00
N ALA A 188 -14.38 -29.90 3.48
CA ALA A 188 -13.86 -29.21 2.30
C ALA A 188 -12.52 -28.49 2.55
N THR A 189 -12.25 -28.07 3.79
CA THR A 189 -11.01 -27.36 4.18
C THR A 189 -9.96 -28.25 4.82
N LYS A 190 -10.19 -29.56 4.96
CA LYS A 190 -9.29 -30.49 5.67
C LYS A 190 -8.84 -29.96 7.04
N GLY A 191 -9.74 -29.27 7.75
CA GLY A 191 -9.50 -28.72 9.08
C GLY A 191 -8.62 -27.46 9.16
N VAL A 192 -8.18 -26.86 8.04
CA VAL A 192 -7.36 -25.63 8.07
C VAL A 192 -8.16 -24.32 7.89
N GLY A 193 -9.48 -24.41 7.69
CA GLY A 193 -10.37 -23.25 7.55
C GLY A 193 -10.19 -22.45 6.25
N ALA A 194 -9.45 -22.99 5.29
CA ALA A 194 -9.24 -22.44 3.95
C ALA A 194 -9.08 -23.56 2.92
N ARG A 195 -9.46 -23.32 1.67
CA ARG A 195 -9.28 -24.27 0.57
C ARG A 195 -8.82 -23.56 -0.70
N ASN A 196 -8.05 -24.27 -1.53
CA ASN A 196 -7.57 -23.76 -2.80
C ASN A 196 -8.59 -24.05 -3.89
N GLU A 197 -8.97 -23.03 -4.65
CA GLU A 197 -9.78 -23.14 -5.86
C GLU A 197 -8.98 -22.72 -7.09
N ARG A 198 -9.14 -23.48 -8.17
CA ARG A 198 -8.56 -23.13 -9.47
C ARG A 198 -9.53 -22.25 -10.22
N HIS A 199 -9.22 -20.95 -10.28
CA HIS A 199 -9.99 -20.01 -11.08
C HIS A 199 -9.30 -19.77 -12.42
N LEU A 200 -10.05 -19.83 -13.51
CA LEU A 200 -9.59 -19.35 -14.82
C LEU A 200 -10.08 -17.92 -15.00
N CYS A 201 -9.18 -17.00 -15.30
CA CYS A 201 -9.55 -15.61 -15.55
C CYS A 201 -8.81 -15.08 -16.78
N ALA A 202 -9.52 -14.33 -17.62
CA ALA A 202 -9.04 -13.77 -18.86
C ALA A 202 -9.52 -12.32 -18.99
N ILE A 203 -8.67 -11.46 -19.54
CA ILE A 203 -8.97 -10.04 -19.74
C ILE A 203 -8.76 -9.70 -21.21
N ASN A 204 -9.74 -8.99 -21.79
CA ASN A 204 -9.62 -8.37 -23.11
C ASN A 204 -9.47 -6.85 -22.93
N TYR A 205 -8.34 -6.30 -23.38
CA TYR A 205 -8.08 -4.86 -23.33
C TYR A 205 -7.94 -4.31 -24.74
N ASN A 206 -8.93 -3.54 -25.19
CA ASN A 206 -8.96 -2.91 -26.50
C ASN A 206 -9.70 -1.56 -26.43
N VAL A 207 -9.51 -0.69 -27.44
CA VAL A 207 -10.10 0.66 -27.52
C VAL A 207 -11.64 0.62 -27.52
N ARG A 208 -12.22 -0.53 -27.88
CA ARG A 208 -13.64 -0.86 -27.68
C ARG A 208 -13.73 -2.10 -26.78
N GLY A 209 -14.53 -2.01 -25.73
CA GLY A 209 -14.82 -3.13 -24.83
C GLY A 209 -15.71 -4.15 -25.54
N ASN A 210 -15.10 -5.05 -26.30
CA ASN A 210 -15.81 -6.10 -27.02
C ASN A 210 -16.01 -7.31 -26.11
N VAL A 211 -17.15 -7.35 -25.43
CA VAL A 211 -17.56 -8.46 -24.52
C VAL A 211 -17.65 -9.78 -25.28
N GLU A 212 -17.94 -9.73 -26.58
CA GLU A 212 -18.08 -10.90 -27.46
C GLU A 212 -16.78 -11.71 -27.57
N ILE A 213 -15.62 -11.06 -27.44
CA ILE A 213 -14.31 -11.73 -27.50
C ILE A 213 -14.06 -12.53 -26.21
N VAL A 214 -14.44 -11.99 -25.05
CA VAL A 214 -14.30 -12.69 -23.76
C VAL A 214 -15.30 -13.83 -23.67
N GLN A 215 -16.53 -13.59 -24.12
CA GLN A 215 -17.55 -14.62 -24.24
C GLN A 215 -17.09 -15.74 -25.18
N GLY A 216 -16.59 -15.42 -26.38
CA GLY A 216 -16.08 -16.42 -27.32
C GLY A 216 -14.88 -17.22 -26.78
N LEU A 217 -14.05 -16.61 -25.94
CA LEU A 217 -12.97 -17.34 -25.25
C LEU A 217 -13.53 -18.33 -24.21
N LEU A 218 -14.51 -17.89 -23.41
CA LEU A 218 -15.19 -18.75 -22.43
C LEU A 218 -15.88 -19.92 -23.13
N ASP A 219 -16.60 -19.66 -24.21
CA ASP A 219 -17.33 -20.68 -24.98
C ASP A 219 -16.37 -21.75 -25.52
N ASN A 220 -15.20 -21.35 -26.02
CA ASN A 220 -14.17 -22.27 -26.50
C ASN A 220 -13.58 -23.15 -25.38
N VAL A 221 -13.36 -22.56 -24.20
CA VAL A 221 -12.86 -23.32 -23.04
C VAL A 221 -13.92 -24.31 -22.56
N MET A 222 -15.18 -23.88 -22.46
CA MET A 222 -16.28 -24.73 -22.00
C MET A 222 -16.60 -25.84 -23.00
N LEU A 223 -16.48 -25.56 -24.31
CA LEU A 223 -16.57 -26.58 -25.36
C LEU A 223 -15.47 -27.64 -25.23
N ALA A 224 -14.23 -27.23 -24.95
CA ALA A 224 -13.12 -28.16 -24.71
C ALA A 224 -13.36 -29.03 -23.46
N LEU A 225 -14.04 -28.49 -22.45
CA LEU A 225 -14.44 -29.19 -21.22
C LEU A 225 -15.75 -29.98 -21.37
N LYS A 226 -16.41 -29.93 -22.54
CA LYS A 226 -17.70 -30.57 -22.83
C LYS A 226 -18.86 -30.12 -21.93
N ILE A 227 -18.82 -28.86 -21.46
CA ILE A 227 -19.87 -28.28 -20.62
C ILE A 227 -20.82 -27.45 -21.51
N PRO A 228 -22.14 -27.73 -21.52
CA PRO A 228 -23.11 -27.00 -22.33
C PRO A 228 -23.42 -25.61 -21.74
N PHE A 229 -23.74 -24.66 -22.62
CA PHE A 229 -24.25 -23.34 -22.23
C PHE A 229 -25.72 -23.44 -21.81
N SER A 230 -26.11 -22.79 -20.71
CA SER A 230 -27.49 -22.67 -20.27
C SER A 230 -27.79 -21.24 -19.85
N VAL A 231 -29.02 -20.80 -20.11
CA VAL A 231 -29.51 -19.47 -19.70
C VAL A 231 -30.08 -19.50 -18.28
N ASP A 232 -30.55 -20.67 -17.84
CA ASP A 232 -31.34 -20.83 -16.61
C ASP A 232 -30.57 -21.49 -15.44
N GLY A 233 -29.25 -21.67 -15.57
CA GLY A 233 -28.39 -22.15 -14.48
C GLY A 233 -28.71 -23.58 -14.01
N VAL A 234 -28.86 -24.53 -14.93
CA VAL A 234 -29.12 -25.94 -14.62
C VAL A 234 -27.83 -26.62 -14.11
N GLU A 235 -27.94 -27.61 -13.20
CA GLU A 235 -26.81 -28.44 -12.77
C GLU A 235 -26.05 -28.99 -13.99
N GLU A 236 -24.72 -28.84 -13.99
CA GLU A 236 -23.78 -29.20 -15.06
C GLU A 236 -23.75 -28.30 -16.32
N SER A 237 -24.20 -27.05 -16.24
CA SER A 237 -24.07 -26.07 -17.33
C SER A 237 -23.38 -24.77 -16.89
N TYR A 238 -22.79 -24.02 -17.84
CA TYR A 238 -22.24 -22.69 -17.56
C TYR A 238 -23.20 -21.59 -18.06
N HIS A 239 -23.25 -20.49 -17.31
CA HIS A 239 -24.04 -19.30 -17.62
C HIS A 239 -23.20 -18.03 -17.34
N LEU A 240 -23.61 -16.90 -17.92
CA LEU A 240 -22.97 -15.60 -17.70
C LEU A 240 -23.79 -14.79 -16.70
N GLU A 241 -23.19 -14.45 -15.57
CA GLU A 241 -23.78 -13.53 -14.59
C GLU A 241 -23.10 -12.17 -14.70
N GLY A 242 -23.88 -11.12 -14.96
CA GLY A 242 -23.38 -9.75 -14.96
C GLY A 242 -23.18 -9.27 -13.53
N LYS A 243 -21.95 -8.90 -13.17
CA LYS A 243 -21.62 -8.33 -11.86
C LYS A 243 -21.07 -6.92 -12.03
N ASP A 244 -21.94 -5.94 -11.80
CA ASP A 244 -21.54 -4.53 -11.81
C ASP A 244 -20.89 -4.18 -10.47
N HIS A 245 -19.62 -3.76 -10.52
CA HIS A 245 -18.89 -3.24 -9.38
C HIS A 245 -18.93 -1.70 -9.44
N PHE A 246 -20.00 -1.09 -8.91
CA PHE A 246 -20.10 0.35 -8.64
C PHE A 246 -20.26 0.60 -7.15
#